data_AF-A0A9P9I5J7-F1
#
_entry.id   AF-A0A9P9I5J7-F1
#
_cell.length_a   1.000
_cell.length_b   1.000
_cell.length_c   1.000
_cell.angle_alpha   90.00
_cell.angle_beta   90.00
_cell.angle_gamma   90.00
#
_symmetry.space_group_name_H-M   'P 1'
#
loop_
_entity.id
_entity.type
_entity.pdbx_description
1 polymer ?
#
loop_
_entity_poly.entity_id
_entity_poly.type
_entity_poly.pdbx_seq_one_letter_code
_entity_poly.pdbx_strand_id
1 'polypeptide(L)'
;MSLASLPVELLFEIQLSALSSALPYVNKFCYDAFSHAPVSLRIEYLARRHEQPHTISKALLYPLCTPEILQQLLNRPDNPATVPPSLPRRFFRNLQDNSPPDGWKDDSFPLPLLRVLFNSGRTPNPDPNAHKALQYAVAARFDQLVEFLLARGADPKRSGARAITIAIEQKNLQRVRLLCERRDQPKRGKKRKLEDRVDVDTEFLRLAVKRRAVDIAEYFVDKGVVPDMDTLRLLGGRSSIR
;
A
#
# COMPACT_ATOMS: atom_id res chain seq x y z
N MET A 1 35.06 -20.25 -23.37
CA MET A 1 34.35 -20.77 -22.19
C MET A 1 33.01 -20.06 -22.10
N SER A 2 31.92 -20.79 -21.86
CA SER A 2 30.58 -20.22 -21.72
C SER A 2 30.30 -19.87 -20.26
N LEU A 3 29.57 -18.80 -19.98
CA LEU A 3 29.08 -18.51 -18.62
C LEU A 3 28.23 -19.67 -18.07
N ALA A 4 27.60 -20.48 -18.95
CA ALA A 4 26.79 -21.62 -18.55
C ALA A 4 27.59 -22.85 -18.09
N SER A 5 28.91 -22.87 -18.29
CA SER A 5 29.78 -23.96 -17.84
C SER A 5 30.50 -23.66 -16.52
N LEU A 6 30.22 -22.51 -15.90
CA LEU A 6 30.85 -22.13 -14.64
C LEU A 6 30.09 -22.72 -13.43
N PRO A 7 30.80 -23.09 -12.35
CA PRO A 7 30.19 -23.32 -11.05
C PRO A 7 29.36 -22.11 -10.59
N VAL A 8 28.30 -22.37 -9.82
CA VAL A 8 27.35 -21.35 -9.37
C VAL A 8 28.02 -20.33 -8.45
N GLU A 9 29.01 -20.76 -7.69
CA GLU A 9 29.83 -19.93 -6.80
C GLU A 9 30.60 -18.85 -7.58
N LEU A 10 31.17 -19.20 -8.74
CA LEU A 10 31.85 -18.23 -9.60
C LEU A 10 30.86 -17.26 -10.25
N LEU A 11 29.67 -17.72 -10.62
CA LEU A 11 28.61 -16.82 -11.11
C LEU A 11 28.19 -15.79 -10.07
N PHE A 12 28.15 -16.19 -8.81
CA PHE A 12 27.86 -15.34 -7.66
C PHE A 12 28.93 -14.28 -7.45
N GLU A 13 30.22 -14.66 -7.48
CA GLU A 13 31.33 -13.71 -7.39
C GLU A 13 31.35 -12.72 -8.56
N ILE A 14 31.09 -13.21 -9.78
CA ILE A 14 30.97 -12.36 -10.97
C ILE A 14 29.83 -11.36 -10.78
N GLN A 15 28.68 -11.80 -10.26
CA GLN A 15 27.55 -10.91 -10.04
C GLN A 15 27.82 -9.84 -8.98
N LEU A 16 28.51 -10.20 -7.89
CA LEU A 16 28.89 -9.25 -6.84
C LEU A 16 29.98 -8.28 -7.28
N SER A 17 30.81 -8.65 -8.25
CA SER A 17 31.84 -7.79 -8.84
C SER A 17 31.26 -6.88 -9.93
N ALA A 18 30.40 -7.42 -10.80
CA ALA A 18 29.83 -6.69 -11.93
C ALA A 18 28.62 -5.82 -11.55
N LEU A 19 27.89 -6.18 -10.49
CA LEU A 19 26.68 -5.50 -10.01
C LEU A 19 25.59 -5.32 -11.10
N SER A 20 25.61 -6.17 -12.14
CA SER A 20 24.77 -6.02 -13.32
C SER A 20 23.34 -6.51 -13.07
N SER A 21 22.33 -5.73 -13.48
CA SER A 21 20.93 -6.17 -13.41
C SER A 21 20.55 -7.10 -14.56
N ALA A 22 21.35 -7.11 -15.62
CA ALA A 22 21.06 -7.89 -16.82
C ALA A 22 21.57 -9.33 -16.69
N LEU A 23 22.59 -9.58 -15.86
CA LEU A 23 23.22 -10.90 -15.76
C LEU A 23 22.24 -12.05 -15.44
N PRO A 24 21.26 -11.87 -14.53
CA PRO A 24 20.27 -12.92 -14.28
C PRO A 24 19.34 -13.23 -15.45
N TYR A 25 19.28 -12.37 -16.46
CA TYR A 25 18.36 -12.52 -17.59
C TYR A 25 19.07 -12.90 -18.89
N VAL A 26 20.39 -13.13 -18.86
CA VAL A 26 21.16 -13.48 -20.06
C VAL A 26 20.74 -14.83 -20.63
N ASN A 27 20.49 -15.82 -19.76
CA ASN A 27 20.00 -17.14 -20.15
C ASN A 27 19.23 -17.81 -18.99
N LYS A 28 18.57 -18.93 -19.29
CA LYS A 28 17.77 -19.68 -18.31
C LYS A 28 18.61 -20.21 -17.14
N PHE A 29 19.83 -20.68 -17.40
CA PHE A 29 20.71 -21.19 -16.34
C PHE A 29 21.08 -20.11 -15.31
N CYS A 30 21.48 -18.92 -15.78
CA CYS A 30 21.73 -17.77 -14.91
C CYS A 30 20.47 -17.38 -14.14
N TYR A 31 19.31 -17.33 -14.82
CA TYR A 31 18.04 -17.03 -14.16
C TYR A 31 17.74 -18.00 -13.02
N ASP A 32 17.87 -19.30 -13.27
CA ASP A 32 17.65 -20.35 -12.28
C ASP A 32 18.68 -20.27 -11.13
N ALA A 33 19.96 -20.03 -11.44
CA ALA A 33 21.01 -19.88 -10.45
C ALA A 33 20.76 -18.68 -9.51
N PHE A 34 20.47 -17.50 -10.07
CA PHE A 34 20.26 -16.29 -9.26
C PHE A 34 18.89 -16.25 -8.56
N SER A 35 17.86 -16.89 -9.12
CA SER A 35 16.55 -17.03 -8.46
C SER A 35 16.59 -17.92 -7.22
N HIS A 36 17.57 -18.82 -7.12
CA HIS A 36 17.85 -19.66 -5.95
C HIS A 36 19.05 -19.17 -5.13
N ALA A 37 19.62 -18.00 -5.45
CA ALA A 37 20.76 -17.47 -4.73
C ALA A 37 20.45 -17.26 -3.24
N PRO A 38 21.43 -17.48 -2.34
CA PRO A 38 21.24 -17.34 -0.91
C PRO A 38 20.90 -15.89 -0.53
N VAL A 39 20.22 -15.74 0.61
CA VAL A 39 19.76 -14.44 1.13
C VAL A 39 20.93 -13.48 1.34
N SER A 40 22.07 -13.98 1.84
CA SER A 40 23.31 -13.20 2.04
C SER A 40 23.77 -12.53 0.75
N LEU A 41 23.80 -13.26 -0.36
CA LEU A 41 24.22 -12.74 -1.66
C LEU A 41 23.27 -11.66 -2.17
N ARG A 42 21.95 -11.87 -2.02
CA ARG A 42 20.95 -10.88 -2.44
C ARG A 42 21.10 -9.57 -1.69
N ILE A 43 21.34 -9.65 -0.38
CA ILE A 43 21.58 -8.49 0.49
C ILE A 43 22.84 -7.78 0.06
N GLU A 44 23.94 -8.50 -0.12
CA GLU A 44 25.22 -7.93 -0.50
C GLU A 44 25.16 -7.26 -1.87
N TYR A 45 24.52 -7.92 -2.84
CA TYR A 45 24.26 -7.36 -4.15
C TYR A 45 23.45 -6.05 -4.07
N LEU A 46 22.33 -6.04 -3.33
CA LEU A 46 21.50 -4.84 -3.16
C LEU A 46 22.24 -3.71 -2.44
N ALA A 47 23.05 -4.04 -1.44
CA ALA A 47 23.84 -3.08 -0.67
C ALA A 47 24.96 -2.47 -1.51
N ARG A 48 25.69 -3.28 -2.28
CA ARG A 48 26.80 -2.81 -3.13
C ARG A 48 26.33 -2.07 -4.38
N ARG A 49 25.17 -2.45 -4.94
CA ARG A 49 24.63 -1.86 -6.16
C ARG A 49 24.14 -0.42 -5.98
N HIS A 50 23.73 -0.05 -4.77
CA HIS A 50 23.08 1.22 -4.52
C HIS A 50 23.80 2.02 -3.46
N GLU A 51 24.23 3.21 -3.85
CA GLU A 51 24.84 4.18 -2.96
C GLU A 51 23.83 4.72 -1.92
N GLN A 52 24.35 4.95 -0.72
CA GLN A 52 23.60 5.56 0.37
C GLN A 52 23.30 7.04 0.07
N PRO A 53 22.19 7.60 0.58
CA PRO A 53 21.19 7.03 1.50
C PRO A 53 20.01 6.32 0.79
N HIS A 54 20.09 6.08 -0.53
CA HIS A 54 18.96 5.62 -1.32
C HIS A 54 18.84 4.10 -1.44
N THR A 55 19.74 3.33 -0.82
CA THR A 55 19.83 1.87 -0.89
C THR A 55 18.49 1.21 -0.60
N ILE A 56 17.79 1.60 0.47
CA ILE A 56 16.47 1.03 0.81
C ILE A 56 15.43 1.35 -0.27
N SER A 57 15.34 2.62 -0.70
CA SER A 57 14.38 3.04 -1.74
C SER A 57 14.59 2.26 -3.04
N LYS A 58 15.84 2.04 -3.44
CA LYS A 58 16.18 1.31 -4.64
C LYS A 58 15.96 -0.19 -4.48
N ALA A 59 16.27 -0.77 -3.33
CA ALA A 59 16.04 -2.18 -3.03
C ALA A 59 14.56 -2.55 -3.14
N LEU A 60 13.64 -1.72 -2.65
CA LEU A 60 12.19 -1.96 -2.72
C LEU A 60 11.65 -2.06 -4.17
N LEU A 61 12.37 -1.52 -5.17
CA LEU A 61 11.99 -1.62 -6.58
C LEU A 61 12.04 -3.07 -7.08
N TYR A 62 12.86 -3.92 -6.46
CA TYR A 62 13.08 -5.29 -6.90
C TYR A 62 12.14 -6.27 -6.20
N PRO A 63 11.51 -7.23 -6.92
CA PRO A 63 10.74 -8.30 -6.31
C PRO A 63 11.55 -9.20 -5.37
N LEU A 64 12.87 -9.27 -5.56
CA LEU A 64 13.78 -10.02 -4.70
C LEU A 64 13.94 -9.43 -3.29
N CYS A 65 13.48 -8.19 -3.04
CA CYS A 65 13.47 -7.59 -1.72
C CYS A 65 12.29 -8.16 -0.91
N THR A 66 12.54 -9.24 -0.17
CA THR A 66 11.60 -9.87 0.77
C THR A 66 11.64 -9.17 2.14
N PRO A 67 10.66 -9.40 3.03
CA PRO A 67 10.68 -8.83 4.39
C PRO A 67 11.96 -9.15 5.16
N GLU A 68 12.48 -10.37 5.02
CA GLU A 68 13.74 -10.82 5.64
C GLU A 68 14.94 -10.05 5.10
N ILE A 69 15.06 -9.92 3.77
CA ILE A 69 16.13 -9.16 3.12
C ILE A 69 16.08 -7.69 3.53
N LEU A 70 14.88 -7.09 3.56
CA LEU A 70 14.70 -5.72 3.99
C LEU A 70 15.12 -5.53 5.45
N GLN A 71 14.75 -6.45 6.34
CA GLN A 71 15.12 -6.40 7.75
C GLN A 71 16.64 -6.46 7.93
N GLN A 72 17.32 -7.36 7.21
CA GLN A 72 18.77 -7.46 7.27
C GLN A 72 19.47 -6.23 6.67
N LEU A 73 18.96 -5.69 5.54
CA LEU A 73 19.47 -4.44 4.95
C LEU A 73 19.35 -3.26 5.92
N LEU A 74 18.22 -3.13 6.61
CA LEU A 74 18.02 -2.07 7.60
C LEU A 74 18.96 -2.22 8.80
N ASN A 75 19.30 -3.45 9.20
CA ASN A 75 20.19 -3.73 10.32
C ASN A 75 21.68 -3.51 10.01
N ARG A 76 22.06 -3.23 8.76
CA ARG A 76 23.46 -2.98 8.39
C ARG A 76 24.00 -1.70 9.05
N PRO A 77 25.27 -1.68 9.48
CA PRO A 77 25.90 -0.50 10.05
C PRO A 77 26.01 0.65 9.03
N ASP A 78 26.15 0.32 7.74
CA ASP A 78 26.39 1.27 6.66
C ASP A 78 25.12 2.01 6.18
N ASN A 79 24.00 1.95 6.91
CA ASN A 79 22.74 2.57 6.50
C ASN A 79 22.52 3.91 7.23
N PRO A 80 22.98 5.05 6.67
CA PRO A 80 22.70 6.36 7.23
C PRO A 80 21.22 6.63 7.03
N ALA A 81 20.45 6.42 8.10
CA ALA A 81 19.02 6.60 8.15
C ALA A 81 18.58 8.07 8.12
N THR A 82 19.08 8.84 7.18
CA THR A 82 18.89 10.28 7.12
C THR A 82 17.69 10.67 6.28
N VAL A 83 17.30 9.83 5.31
CA VAL A 83 16.25 10.13 4.32
C VAL A 83 15.10 9.12 4.41
N PRO A 84 13.83 9.55 4.45
CA PRO A 84 12.69 8.64 4.36
C PRO A 84 12.72 7.87 3.03
N PRO A 85 12.55 6.54 3.05
CA PRO A 85 12.58 5.76 1.82
C PRO A 85 11.37 6.06 0.94
N SER A 86 11.54 6.05 -0.38
CA SER A 86 10.42 6.20 -1.32
C SER A 86 9.73 4.86 -1.55
N LEU A 87 8.42 4.80 -1.32
CA LEU A 87 7.61 3.61 -1.66
C LEU A 87 7.50 3.47 -3.19
N PRO A 88 7.81 2.31 -3.78
CA PRO A 88 7.65 2.09 -5.21
C PRO A 88 6.20 2.04 -5.69
N ARG A 89 5.93 2.52 -6.91
CA ARG A 89 4.63 2.38 -7.58
C ARG A 89 4.14 0.93 -7.66
N ARG A 90 5.05 -0.05 -7.79
CA ARG A 90 4.72 -1.49 -7.88
C ARG A 90 4.01 -2.05 -6.65
N PHE A 91 4.11 -1.38 -5.49
CA PHE A 91 3.41 -1.82 -4.28
C PHE A 91 1.90 -1.70 -4.40
N PHE A 92 1.43 -0.74 -5.19
CA PHE A 92 0.02 -0.35 -5.20
C PHE A 92 -0.63 -0.52 -6.58
N ARG A 93 0.12 -0.30 -7.66
CA ARG A 93 -0.44 -0.25 -9.03
C ARG A 93 -1.16 -1.53 -9.45
N ASN A 94 -0.60 -2.69 -9.10
CA ASN A 94 -1.09 -3.99 -9.59
C ASN A 94 -1.99 -4.71 -8.56
N LEU A 95 -2.46 -4.01 -7.52
CA LEU A 95 -3.30 -4.62 -6.49
C LEU A 95 -4.67 -5.08 -7.03
N GLN A 96 -5.21 -4.44 -8.06
CA GLN A 96 -6.49 -4.89 -8.63
C GLN A 96 -6.30 -6.12 -9.52
N ASP A 97 -5.29 -6.09 -10.38
CA ASP A 97 -5.02 -7.15 -11.35
C ASP A 97 -4.55 -8.45 -10.67
N ASN A 98 -3.85 -8.33 -9.54
CA ASN A 98 -3.27 -9.46 -8.81
C ASN A 98 -4.10 -9.85 -7.57
N SER A 99 -5.42 -9.65 -7.60
CA SER A 99 -6.27 -10.08 -6.49
C SER A 99 -6.17 -11.59 -6.30
N PRO A 100 -5.73 -12.08 -5.13
CA PRO A 100 -5.67 -13.52 -4.87
C PRO A 100 -7.07 -14.14 -4.87
N PRO A 101 -7.21 -15.42 -5.25
CA PRO A 101 -8.51 -16.10 -5.33
C PRO A 101 -9.21 -16.18 -3.96
N ASP A 102 -8.43 -16.34 -2.88
CA ASP A 102 -8.93 -16.41 -1.49
C ASP A 102 -9.15 -15.03 -0.85
N GLY A 103 -8.94 -13.95 -1.60
CA GLY A 103 -8.94 -12.59 -1.06
C GLY A 103 -7.66 -12.23 -0.29
N TRP A 104 -7.55 -10.94 0.03
CA TRP A 104 -6.36 -10.37 0.67
C TRP A 104 -6.25 -10.78 2.14
N LYS A 105 -5.04 -11.18 2.56
CA LYS A 105 -4.71 -11.56 3.93
C LYS A 105 -3.66 -10.63 4.51
N ASP A 106 -3.46 -10.66 5.83
CA ASP A 106 -2.44 -9.86 6.53
C ASP A 106 -1.02 -10.11 6.02
N ASP A 107 -0.75 -11.32 5.55
CA ASP A 107 0.54 -11.74 5.00
C ASP A 107 0.68 -11.47 3.49
N SER A 108 -0.36 -10.94 2.85
CA SER A 108 -0.32 -10.62 1.43
C SER A 108 0.53 -9.38 1.16
N PHE A 109 1.35 -9.43 0.10
CA PHE A 109 2.11 -8.28 -0.37
C PHE A 109 1.17 -7.09 -0.64
N PRO A 110 1.52 -5.84 -0.26
CA PRO A 110 2.82 -5.39 0.27
C PRO A 110 2.90 -5.33 1.82
N LEU A 111 1.90 -5.80 2.56
CA LEU A 111 1.78 -5.58 4.00
C LEU A 111 3.01 -6.02 4.81
N PRO A 112 3.56 -7.24 4.67
CA PRO A 112 4.73 -7.67 5.44
C PRO A 112 5.95 -6.75 5.27
N LEU A 113 6.22 -6.31 4.03
CA LEU A 113 7.31 -5.38 3.74
C LEU A 113 7.07 -4.01 4.36
N LEU A 114 5.83 -3.50 4.24
CA LEU A 114 5.46 -2.22 4.84
C LEU A 114 5.57 -2.26 6.37
N ARG A 115 5.18 -3.37 7.01
CA ARG A 115 5.31 -3.55 8.47
C ARG A 115 6.77 -3.48 8.89
N VAL A 116 7.69 -4.17 8.21
CA VAL A 116 9.13 -4.09 8.51
C VAL A 116 9.63 -2.65 8.34
N LEU A 117 9.28 -2.00 7.23
CA LEU A 117 9.76 -0.65 6.92
C LEU A 117 9.32 0.38 7.97
N PHE A 118 8.01 0.42 8.28
CA PHE A 118 7.42 1.39 9.21
C PHE A 118 7.61 1.05 10.70
N ASN A 119 7.98 -0.19 11.05
CA ASN A 119 8.24 -0.59 12.45
C ASN A 119 9.71 -0.66 12.81
N SER A 120 10.62 -0.63 11.82
CA SER A 120 12.05 -0.79 12.10
C SER A 120 12.60 0.27 13.05
N GLY A 121 12.04 1.49 13.02
CA GLY A 121 12.58 2.65 13.74
C GLY A 121 13.98 3.06 13.27
N ARG A 122 14.56 2.34 12.30
CA ARG A 122 15.90 2.57 11.80
C ARG A 122 15.91 3.70 10.80
N THR A 123 14.95 3.74 9.86
CA THR A 123 14.79 4.86 8.90
C THR A 123 13.58 5.72 9.24
N PRO A 124 13.56 7.00 8.86
CA PRO A 124 12.34 7.81 8.92
C PRO A 124 11.20 7.11 8.18
N ASN A 125 9.97 7.26 8.67
CA ASN A 125 8.82 6.61 8.04
C ASN A 125 8.60 7.18 6.62
N PRO A 126 8.35 6.33 5.62
CA PRO A 126 8.07 6.79 4.27
C PRO A 126 6.68 7.45 4.20
N ASP A 127 6.41 8.23 3.14
CA ASP A 127 5.11 8.88 2.95
C ASP A 127 4.00 7.82 2.76
N PRO A 128 3.04 7.69 3.70
CA PRO A 128 1.93 6.73 3.56
C PRO A 128 0.96 7.10 2.43
N ASN A 129 1.01 8.33 1.92
CA ASN A 129 0.19 8.81 0.82
C ASN A 129 0.88 8.68 -0.55
N ALA A 130 2.06 8.06 -0.61
CA ALA A 130 2.80 7.87 -1.85
C ALA A 130 1.96 7.14 -2.89
N HIS A 131 2.03 7.59 -4.14
CA HIS A 131 1.40 6.92 -5.30
C HIS A 131 -0.08 6.59 -5.14
N LYS A 132 -0.85 7.41 -4.42
CA LYS A 132 -2.29 7.17 -4.18
C LYS A 132 -2.54 5.80 -3.53
N ALA A 133 -1.62 5.34 -2.67
CA ALA A 133 -1.66 4.04 -2.01
C ALA A 133 -3.05 3.68 -1.46
N LEU A 134 -3.68 4.61 -0.75
CA LEU A 134 -5.01 4.42 -0.17
C LEU A 134 -6.10 4.16 -1.23
N GLN A 135 -6.05 4.84 -2.38
CA GLN A 135 -7.03 4.63 -3.47
C GLN A 135 -6.89 3.23 -4.06
N TYR A 136 -5.65 2.79 -4.29
CA TYR A 136 -5.40 1.44 -4.81
C TYR A 136 -5.79 0.35 -3.81
N ALA A 137 -5.51 0.54 -2.52
CA ALA A 137 -5.90 -0.39 -1.46
C ALA A 137 -7.43 -0.55 -1.36
N VAL A 138 -8.16 0.57 -1.39
CA VAL A 138 -9.63 0.58 -1.41
C VAL A 138 -10.16 -0.09 -2.67
N ALA A 139 -9.62 0.26 -3.84
CA ALA A 139 -10.06 -0.32 -5.11
C ALA A 139 -9.85 -1.83 -5.17
N ALA A 140 -8.76 -2.34 -4.59
CA ALA A 140 -8.45 -3.76 -4.48
C ALA A 140 -9.21 -4.49 -3.35
N ARG A 141 -10.01 -3.78 -2.54
CA ARG A 141 -10.73 -4.32 -1.37
C ARG A 141 -9.79 -4.96 -0.33
N PHE A 142 -8.59 -4.38 -0.17
CA PHE A 142 -7.59 -4.86 0.77
C PHE A 142 -7.73 -4.10 2.10
N ASP A 143 -8.68 -4.51 2.94
CA ASP A 143 -9.08 -3.76 4.14
C ASP A 143 -7.95 -3.60 5.15
N GLN A 144 -7.12 -4.62 5.35
CA GLN A 144 -5.98 -4.54 6.29
C GLN A 144 -4.90 -3.59 5.80
N LEU A 145 -4.73 -3.44 4.49
CA LEU A 145 -3.84 -2.43 3.93
C LEU A 145 -4.42 -1.02 4.12
N VAL A 146 -5.73 -0.85 3.97
CA VAL A 146 -6.41 0.43 4.23
C VAL A 146 -6.24 0.83 5.70
N GLU A 147 -6.53 -0.08 6.64
CA GLU A 147 -6.34 0.13 8.08
C GLU A 147 -4.90 0.50 8.41
N PHE A 148 -3.94 -0.26 7.87
CA PHE A 148 -2.51 0.00 8.08
C PHE A 148 -2.10 1.39 7.60
N LEU A 149 -2.51 1.78 6.38
CA LEU A 149 -2.17 3.10 5.83
C LEU A 149 -2.80 4.24 6.65
N LEU A 150 -4.07 4.11 7.03
CA LEU A 150 -4.77 5.09 7.87
C LEU A 150 -4.13 5.24 9.25
N ALA A 151 -3.68 4.15 9.86
CA ALA A 151 -2.97 4.15 11.15
C ALA A 151 -1.59 4.83 11.05
N ARG A 152 -0.98 4.85 9.86
CA ARG A 152 0.29 5.56 9.58
C ARG A 152 0.11 7.01 9.12
N GLY A 153 -1.12 7.52 9.09
CA GLY A 153 -1.39 8.91 8.71
C GLY A 153 -1.65 9.11 7.22
N ALA A 154 -2.07 8.07 6.50
CA ALA A 154 -2.67 8.29 5.18
C ALA A 154 -3.92 9.16 5.32
N ASP A 155 -4.03 10.18 4.48
CA ASP A 155 -5.10 11.15 4.50
C ASP A 155 -6.17 10.76 3.46
N PRO A 156 -7.37 10.35 3.89
CA PRO A 156 -8.48 10.03 2.98
C PRO A 156 -9.00 11.25 2.22
N LYS A 157 -8.73 12.50 2.65
CA LYS A 157 -9.13 13.72 1.93
C LYS A 157 -8.27 13.97 0.68
N ARG A 158 -7.05 13.40 0.62
CA ARG A 158 -6.08 13.65 -0.44
C ARG A 158 -6.60 13.22 -1.81
N SER A 159 -6.24 13.98 -2.85
CA SER A 159 -6.67 13.72 -4.24
C SER A 159 -8.20 13.74 -4.39
N GLY A 160 -8.85 14.72 -3.75
CA GLY A 160 -10.30 14.95 -3.86
C GLY A 160 -11.13 13.84 -3.24
N ALA A 161 -10.66 13.26 -2.13
CA ALA A 161 -11.35 12.18 -1.41
C ALA A 161 -11.76 10.97 -2.29
N ARG A 162 -10.98 10.70 -3.34
CA ARG A 162 -11.27 9.64 -4.32
C ARG A 162 -11.28 8.23 -3.72
N ALA A 163 -10.63 8.02 -2.58
CA ALA A 163 -10.74 6.76 -1.84
C ALA A 163 -12.19 6.53 -1.38
N ILE A 164 -12.89 7.57 -0.90
CA ILE A 164 -14.28 7.47 -0.46
C ILE A 164 -15.20 7.27 -1.66
N THR A 165 -14.98 7.99 -2.76
CA THR A 165 -15.79 7.80 -3.98
C THR A 165 -15.73 6.35 -4.46
N ILE A 166 -14.54 5.73 -4.46
CA ILE A 166 -14.38 4.32 -4.84
C ILE A 166 -15.13 3.40 -3.86
N ALA A 167 -15.08 3.67 -2.55
CA ALA A 167 -15.80 2.87 -1.56
C ALA A 167 -17.33 2.94 -1.73
N ILE A 168 -17.86 4.12 -2.08
CA ILE A 168 -19.28 4.32 -2.40
C ILE A 168 -19.65 3.57 -3.68
N GLU A 169 -18.81 3.63 -4.71
CA GLU A 169 -19.04 2.90 -5.97
C GLU A 169 -19.04 1.38 -5.78
N GLN A 170 -18.23 0.88 -4.85
CA GLN A 170 -18.21 -0.52 -4.43
C GLN A 170 -19.39 -0.91 -3.53
N LYS A 171 -20.22 0.05 -3.10
CA LYS A 171 -21.36 -0.14 -2.18
C LYS A 171 -20.97 -0.83 -0.88
N ASN A 172 -19.81 -0.46 -0.33
CA ASN A 172 -19.31 -1.07 0.90
C ASN A 172 -19.33 -0.06 2.05
N LEU A 173 -20.41 -0.10 2.84
CA LEU A 173 -20.57 0.76 4.02
C LEU A 173 -19.43 0.64 5.02
N GLN A 174 -18.92 -0.56 5.28
CA GLN A 174 -17.85 -0.76 6.25
C GLN A 174 -16.58 -0.02 5.86
N ARG A 175 -16.25 -0.01 4.55
CA ARG A 175 -15.09 0.72 4.03
C ARG A 175 -15.31 2.23 4.03
N VAL A 176 -16.52 2.70 3.74
CA VAL A 176 -16.87 4.12 3.90
C VAL A 176 -16.71 4.55 5.36
N ARG A 177 -17.25 3.78 6.30
CA ARG A 177 -17.06 4.00 7.75
C ARG A 177 -15.59 3.99 8.12
N LEU A 178 -14.79 3.05 7.62
CA LEU A 178 -13.36 2.99 7.90
C LEU A 178 -12.61 4.25 7.44
N LEU A 179 -12.98 4.82 6.30
CA LEU A 179 -12.35 6.02 5.75
C LEU A 179 -12.82 7.32 6.42
N CYS A 180 -14.10 7.39 6.79
CA CYS A 180 -14.70 8.57 7.42
C CYS A 180 -14.46 8.61 8.93
N GLU A 181 -14.63 7.50 9.63
CA GLU A 181 -14.54 7.44 11.09
C GLU A 181 -13.08 7.40 11.56
N ARG A 182 -12.82 8.07 12.68
CA ARG A 182 -11.52 8.03 13.33
C ARG A 182 -11.49 6.95 14.40
N ARG A 183 -10.84 5.82 14.09
CA ARG A 183 -10.62 4.69 15.03
C ARG A 183 -9.30 4.75 15.80
N ASP A 184 -8.47 5.78 15.58
CA ASP A 184 -7.20 5.89 16.29
C ASP A 184 -7.45 6.07 17.80
N GLN A 185 -6.76 5.28 18.63
CA GLN A 185 -6.82 5.51 20.08
C GLN A 185 -6.33 6.93 20.40
N PRO A 186 -7.01 7.67 21.28
CA PRO A 186 -6.56 8.99 21.68
C PRO A 186 -5.14 8.87 22.26
N LYS A 187 -4.16 9.56 21.64
CA LYS A 187 -2.86 9.74 22.27
C LYS A 187 -3.10 10.36 23.65
N ARG A 188 -2.48 9.79 24.70
CA ARG A 188 -2.63 10.21 26.11
C ARG A 188 -2.72 11.74 26.22
N GLY A 189 -3.92 12.22 26.51
CA GLY A 189 -4.31 13.62 26.50
C GLY A 189 -5.84 13.71 26.60
N LYS A 190 -6.36 14.84 27.13
CA LYS A 190 -7.79 15.03 27.46
C LYS A 190 -8.71 14.47 26.37
N LYS A 191 -9.70 13.66 26.77
CA LYS A 191 -10.77 13.09 25.92
C LYS A 191 -11.57 14.20 25.25
N ARG A 192 -11.04 14.79 24.18
CA ARG A 192 -11.83 15.58 23.23
C ARG A 192 -12.52 14.58 22.31
N LYS A 193 -13.83 14.79 22.04
CA LYS A 193 -14.51 14.07 20.96
C LYS A 193 -13.71 14.37 19.69
N LEU A 194 -13.01 13.37 19.18
CA LEU A 194 -12.17 13.51 18.00
C LEU A 194 -13.13 13.50 16.81
N GLU A 195 -13.12 14.57 16.03
CA GLU A 195 -13.92 14.67 14.81
C GLU A 195 -13.52 13.58 13.81
N ASP A 196 -14.45 13.26 12.91
CA ASP A 196 -14.26 12.29 11.84
C ASP A 196 -13.05 12.67 10.96
N ARG A 197 -12.43 11.67 10.31
CA ARG A 197 -11.32 11.90 9.39
C ARG A 197 -11.76 12.72 8.18
N VAL A 198 -13.02 12.56 7.76
CA VAL A 198 -13.57 13.23 6.57
C VAL A 198 -14.96 13.77 6.84
N ASP A 199 -15.13 15.04 6.51
CA ASP A 199 -16.44 15.70 6.49
C ASP A 199 -17.20 15.19 5.26
N VAL A 200 -18.35 14.57 5.51
CA VAL A 200 -19.19 14.05 4.43
C VAL A 200 -19.96 15.21 3.80
N ASP A 201 -19.81 15.37 2.48
CA ASP A 201 -20.44 16.37 1.63
C ASP A 201 -21.74 15.82 0.99
N THR A 202 -22.67 16.72 0.62
CA THR A 202 -23.84 16.44 -0.22
C THR A 202 -23.47 15.78 -1.55
N GLU A 203 -22.29 16.02 -2.10
CA GLU A 203 -21.78 15.32 -3.30
C GLU A 203 -21.61 13.81 -3.07
N PHE A 204 -21.15 13.38 -1.90
CA PHE A 204 -21.08 11.94 -1.57
C PHE A 204 -22.47 11.34 -1.40
N LEU A 205 -23.41 12.08 -0.82
CA LEU A 205 -24.80 11.66 -0.71
C LEU A 205 -25.46 11.51 -2.08
N ARG A 206 -25.30 12.49 -2.97
CA ARG A 206 -25.74 12.42 -4.38
C ARG A 206 -25.16 11.18 -5.06
N LEU A 207 -23.86 10.92 -4.89
CA LEU A 207 -23.20 9.76 -5.48
C LEU A 207 -23.75 8.43 -4.92
N ALA A 208 -23.95 8.33 -3.60
CA ALA A 208 -24.50 7.12 -2.96
C ALA A 208 -25.91 6.81 -3.47
N VAL A 209 -26.76 7.83 -3.56
CA VAL A 209 -28.13 7.70 -4.09
C VAL A 209 -28.09 7.30 -5.57
N LYS A 210 -27.26 7.94 -6.39
CA LYS A 210 -27.08 7.61 -7.82
C LYS A 210 -26.61 6.16 -8.02
N ARG A 211 -25.71 5.66 -7.17
CA ARG A 211 -25.24 4.27 -7.18
C ARG A 211 -26.21 3.29 -6.52
N ARG A 212 -27.33 3.76 -5.97
CA ARG A 212 -28.32 2.97 -5.22
C ARG A 212 -27.73 2.28 -3.98
N ALA A 213 -26.74 2.90 -3.32
CA ALA A 213 -26.18 2.46 -2.05
C ALA A 213 -26.99 3.08 -0.90
N VAL A 214 -28.06 2.39 -0.51
CA VAL A 214 -29.07 2.92 0.45
C VAL A 214 -28.49 3.03 1.85
N ASP A 215 -27.82 1.97 2.27
CA ASP A 215 -27.09 1.86 3.53
C ASP A 215 -26.07 2.99 3.73
N ILE A 216 -25.38 3.38 2.66
CA ILE A 216 -24.41 4.49 2.68
C ILE A 216 -25.13 5.84 2.69
N ALA A 217 -26.22 6.00 1.94
CA ALA A 217 -26.99 7.24 1.93
C ALA A 217 -27.65 7.51 3.29
N GLU A 218 -28.25 6.49 3.91
CA GLU A 218 -28.79 6.56 5.27
C GLU A 218 -27.69 6.95 6.27
N TYR A 219 -26.53 6.30 6.20
CA TYR A 219 -25.38 6.65 7.05
C TYR A 219 -24.95 8.12 6.89
N PHE A 220 -24.98 8.68 5.69
CA PHE A 220 -24.64 10.10 5.46
C PHE A 220 -25.71 11.05 6.01
N VAL A 221 -26.99 10.69 5.90
CA VAL A 221 -28.08 11.45 6.52
C VAL A 221 -27.97 11.41 8.05
N ASP A 222 -27.66 10.26 8.63
CA ASP A 222 -27.41 10.10 10.08
C ASP A 222 -26.23 10.96 10.57
N LYS A 223 -25.24 11.19 9.70
CA LYS A 223 -24.12 12.11 9.97
C LYS A 223 -24.50 13.59 9.83
N GLY A 224 -25.74 13.90 9.47
CA GLY A 224 -26.28 15.26 9.39
C GLY A 224 -26.14 15.93 8.02
N VAL A 225 -25.85 15.18 6.96
CA VAL A 225 -25.79 15.74 5.60
C VAL A 225 -27.20 16.01 5.10
N VAL A 226 -27.50 17.28 4.79
CA VAL A 226 -28.82 17.69 4.30
C VAL A 226 -28.99 17.24 2.84
N PRO A 227 -30.04 16.46 2.51
CA PRO A 227 -30.30 16.03 1.14
C PRO A 227 -30.76 17.20 0.26
N ASP A 228 -30.18 17.34 -0.93
CA ASP A 228 -30.67 18.26 -1.95
C ASP A 228 -31.99 17.81 -2.58
N MET A 229 -32.74 18.73 -3.19
CA MET A 229 -34.02 18.44 -3.86
C MET A 229 -33.93 17.31 -4.88
N ASP A 230 -32.83 17.20 -5.62
CA ASP A 230 -32.61 16.10 -6.58
C ASP A 230 -32.36 14.76 -5.89
N THR A 231 -31.66 14.76 -4.74
CA THR A 231 -31.50 13.55 -3.93
C THR A 231 -32.81 13.12 -3.29
N LEU A 232 -33.65 14.07 -2.85
CA LEU A 232 -34.98 13.79 -2.33
C LEU A 232 -35.91 13.21 -3.40
N ARG A 233 -35.84 13.68 -4.65
CA ARG A 233 -36.59 13.08 -5.78
C ARG A 233 -36.17 11.63 -6.05
N LEU A 234 -34.87 11.36 -5.99
CA LEU A 234 -34.32 10.00 -6.18
C LEU A 234 -34.62 9.06 -5.00
N LEU A 235 -34.72 9.59 -3.78
CA LEU A 235 -35.15 8.84 -2.59
C LEU A 235 -36.67 8.61 -2.57
N GLY A 236 -37.46 9.65 -2.84
CA GLY A 236 -38.92 9.65 -2.82
C GLY A 236 -39.57 8.88 -3.97
N GLY A 237 -38.86 8.65 -5.08
CA GLY A 237 -39.30 7.76 -6.16
C GLY A 237 -39.43 6.28 -5.75
N ARG A 238 -38.98 5.90 -4.54
CA ARG A 238 -39.13 4.55 -3.98
C ARG A 238 -40.35 4.38 -3.07
N SER A 239 -40.95 5.47 -2.56
CA SER A 239 -42.09 5.39 -1.65
C SER A 239 -43.43 5.04 -2.34
N SER A 240 -43.42 4.72 -3.63
CA SER A 240 -44.64 4.49 -4.43
C SER A 240 -44.77 3.07 -5.01
N ILE A 241 -43.93 2.10 -4.60
CA ILE A 241 -44.11 0.69 -5.00
C ILE A 241 -43.91 -0.23 -3.80
N ARG A 242 -45.04 -0.55 -3.16
CA ARG A 242 -45.38 -1.67 -2.26
C ARG A 242 -44.64 -1.83 -0.94
#